data_AF-A0A847CQN0-F1
#
_entry.id   AF-A0A847CQN0-F1
#
_cell.length_a   1.000
_cell.length_b   1.000
_cell.length_c   1.000
_cell.angle_alpha   90.00
_cell.angle_beta   90.00
_cell.angle_gamma   90.00
#
_symmetry.space_group_name_H-M   'P 1'
#
loop_
_entity.id
_entity.type
_entity.pdbx_description
1 polymer ?
#
loop_
_entity_poly.entity_id
_entity_poly.type
_entity_poly.pdbx_seq_one_letter_code
_entity_poly.pdbx_strand_id
1 'polypeptide(L)'
;MVWSLAKQAARRLRRRPVDVAKTPVSTGSLDAFFDRGFPTDRSELASSLAKELPRWVKGVWTLRDPSYETTLFEQLPRLLARLDPQVWFEAAPAWLRVACHHIRVGDKDALYDFLLRGGLDPKRHGGSLDAGRPAIHLPGWEDLALSRDLFVLTENETAFVGLVRRARWVDDALELTINAGMRLLEAPGESASAKAWWQGAELQVSPAAERFGHREAAWNETLDDCHWLVRIPENVLASAASEAAPVVMRVELAGRTVEAPVRAFDPESSAAALTARSIQGRWWGLDTQARVSPVSEPIRRTGTLVDVWRLETDAIVVEGTGPVGVAELVSPRGRLEATQITQDEHRFTATFAVAHDRWGFGSTALPLADYRIEIDGRPVPAHAELVAQA
;
A
#
# COMPACT_ATOMS: atom_id res chain seq x y z
N MET A 1 -19.03 -13.89 15.14
CA MET A 1 -17.60 -14.07 14.77
C MET A 1 -17.40 -14.72 13.38
N VAL A 2 -18.15 -15.75 13.01
CA VAL A 2 -18.02 -16.43 11.69
C VAL A 2 -18.50 -15.57 10.49
N TRP A 3 -19.34 -14.56 10.72
CA TRP A 3 -19.91 -13.72 9.65
C TRP A 3 -18.97 -12.60 9.13
N SER A 4 -17.91 -12.23 9.88
CA SER A 4 -16.98 -11.17 9.43
C SER A 4 -15.89 -11.70 8.49
N LEU A 5 -15.47 -12.97 8.66
CA LEU A 5 -14.50 -13.64 7.78
C LEU A 5 -15.05 -13.85 6.36
N ALA A 6 -16.33 -14.17 6.22
CA ALA A 6 -16.99 -14.32 4.91
C ALA A 6 -17.07 -12.99 4.14
N LYS A 7 -17.29 -11.86 4.83
CA LYS A 7 -17.27 -10.51 4.22
C LYS A 7 -15.86 -10.06 3.83
N GLN A 8 -14.83 -10.43 4.61
CA GLN A 8 -13.43 -10.18 4.25
C GLN A 8 -12.98 -11.02 3.03
N ALA A 9 -13.40 -12.29 2.95
CA ALA A 9 -13.17 -13.13 1.77
C ALA A 9 -13.88 -12.59 0.51
N ALA A 10 -15.13 -12.13 0.65
CA ALA A 10 -15.89 -11.53 -0.46
C ALA A 10 -15.33 -10.18 -0.94
N ARG A 11 -14.70 -9.38 -0.06
CA ARG A 11 -14.01 -8.14 -0.44
C ARG A 11 -12.68 -8.40 -1.17
N ARG A 12 -11.97 -9.48 -0.85
CA ARG A 12 -10.74 -9.87 -1.56
C ARG A 12 -11.00 -10.34 -3.00
N LEU A 13 -12.16 -10.92 -3.27
CA LEU A 13 -12.57 -11.37 -4.61
C LEU A 13 -13.10 -10.24 -5.53
N ARG A 14 -13.28 -9.01 -5.03
CA ARG A 14 -13.82 -7.87 -5.79
C ARG A 14 -12.82 -6.76 -6.11
N ARG A 15 -11.52 -6.97 -5.87
CA ARG A 15 -10.50 -6.05 -6.40
C ARG A 15 -10.45 -6.24 -7.91
N ARG A 16 -11.01 -5.27 -8.64
CA ARG A 16 -10.86 -5.17 -10.10
C ARG A 16 -9.37 -5.29 -10.44
N PRO A 17 -9.00 -6.13 -11.43
CA PRO A 17 -7.64 -6.11 -11.94
C PRO A 17 -7.32 -4.70 -12.42
N VAL A 18 -6.13 -4.22 -12.07
CA VAL A 18 -5.55 -2.97 -12.54
C VAL A 18 -5.75 -2.89 -14.05
N ASP A 19 -6.41 -1.84 -14.52
CA ASP A 19 -6.63 -1.54 -15.94
C ASP A 19 -5.27 -1.23 -16.60
N VAL A 20 -4.55 -2.29 -16.96
CA VAL A 20 -3.55 -2.25 -18.03
C VAL A 20 -4.34 -2.38 -19.32
N ALA A 21 -4.14 -1.47 -20.27
CA ALA A 21 -4.91 -1.36 -21.50
C ALA A 21 -5.29 -2.73 -22.11
N LYS A 22 -6.60 -2.92 -22.29
CA LYS A 22 -7.30 -4.17 -22.64
C LYS A 22 -7.09 -4.57 -24.10
N THR A 23 -5.86 -4.76 -24.56
CA THR A 23 -5.67 -5.53 -25.79
C THR A 23 -5.78 -7.01 -25.42
N PRO A 24 -6.83 -7.74 -25.85
CA PRO A 24 -6.93 -9.16 -25.59
C PRO A 24 -5.68 -9.84 -26.14
N VAL A 25 -5.08 -10.69 -25.33
CA VAL A 25 -4.00 -11.57 -25.80
C VAL A 25 -4.65 -12.59 -26.72
N SER A 26 -4.18 -12.69 -27.95
CA SER A 26 -4.60 -13.69 -28.92
C SER A 26 -3.40 -14.12 -29.76
N THR A 27 -3.51 -15.27 -30.42
CA THR A 27 -2.50 -15.78 -31.36
C THR A 27 -2.20 -14.74 -32.44
N GLY A 28 -3.22 -14.17 -33.08
CA GLY A 28 -3.02 -13.10 -34.07
C GLY A 28 -2.36 -11.83 -33.52
N SER A 29 -2.57 -11.48 -32.24
CA SER A 29 -1.88 -10.34 -31.62
C SER A 29 -0.40 -10.62 -31.34
N LEU A 30 -0.06 -11.89 -31.09
CA LEU A 30 1.29 -12.37 -30.87
C LEU A 30 2.05 -12.44 -32.19
N ASP A 31 1.44 -13.03 -33.23
CA ASP A 31 1.99 -13.07 -34.59
C ASP A 31 2.26 -11.66 -35.12
N ALA A 32 1.27 -10.77 -35.05
CA ALA A 32 1.42 -9.37 -35.46
C ALA A 32 2.47 -8.60 -34.64
N PHE A 33 2.81 -9.08 -33.44
CA PHE A 33 3.89 -8.51 -32.66
C PHE A 33 5.26 -9.01 -33.18
N PHE A 34 5.42 -10.31 -33.42
CA PHE A 34 6.65 -10.84 -34.02
C PHE A 34 6.90 -10.30 -35.43
N ASP A 35 5.85 -10.06 -36.22
CA ASP A 35 5.93 -9.50 -37.57
C ASP A 35 6.37 -8.04 -37.63
N ARG A 36 6.09 -7.26 -36.58
CA ARG A 36 6.48 -5.83 -36.51
C ARG A 36 7.99 -5.62 -36.41
N GLY A 37 8.74 -6.68 -36.14
CA GLY A 37 10.17 -6.60 -35.90
C GLY A 37 10.51 -6.04 -34.52
N PHE A 38 11.79 -6.03 -34.22
CA PHE A 38 12.33 -5.73 -32.90
C PHE A 38 13.40 -4.66 -32.98
N PRO A 39 13.56 -3.85 -31.93
CA PRO A 39 14.74 -3.01 -31.77
C PRO A 39 16.01 -3.82 -32.04
N THR A 40 16.94 -3.22 -32.79
CA THR A 40 18.27 -3.78 -33.02
C THR A 40 19.17 -3.57 -31.80
N ASP A 41 18.93 -2.49 -31.05
CA ASP A 41 19.57 -2.25 -29.77
C ASP A 41 19.14 -3.30 -28.73
N ARG A 42 20.12 -3.90 -28.06
CA ARG A 42 19.90 -5.01 -27.13
C ARG A 42 19.21 -4.57 -25.84
N SER A 43 19.49 -3.37 -25.37
CA SER A 43 18.92 -2.83 -24.13
C SER A 43 17.47 -2.40 -24.34
N GLU A 44 17.18 -1.80 -25.49
CA GLU A 44 15.81 -1.47 -25.90
C GLU A 44 14.97 -2.73 -26.14
N LEU A 45 15.58 -3.76 -26.74
CA LEU A 45 14.94 -5.07 -26.92
C LEU A 45 14.61 -5.72 -25.56
N ALA A 46 15.57 -5.79 -24.63
CA ALA A 46 15.36 -6.35 -23.30
C ALA A 46 14.25 -5.61 -22.54
N SER A 47 14.28 -4.28 -22.58
CA SER A 47 13.27 -3.42 -21.94
C SER A 47 11.88 -3.61 -22.55
N SER A 48 11.79 -3.76 -23.87
CA SER A 48 10.52 -4.01 -24.57
C SER A 48 9.96 -5.40 -24.24
N LEU A 49 10.83 -6.41 -24.21
CA LEU A 49 10.46 -7.77 -23.84
C LEU A 49 10.02 -7.87 -22.38
N ALA A 50 10.73 -7.22 -21.44
CA ALA A 50 10.33 -7.20 -20.03
C ALA A 50 8.94 -6.58 -19.80
N LYS A 51 8.49 -5.67 -20.69
CA LYS A 51 7.15 -5.08 -20.65
C LYS A 51 6.07 -5.99 -21.24
N GLU A 52 6.34 -6.61 -22.39
CA GLU A 52 5.34 -7.41 -23.13
C GLU A 52 5.24 -8.87 -22.67
N LEU A 53 6.37 -9.50 -22.32
CA LEU A 53 6.40 -10.92 -21.97
C LEU A 53 5.51 -11.30 -20.79
N PRO A 54 5.35 -10.48 -19.72
CA PRO A 54 4.42 -10.81 -18.66
C PRO A 54 3.00 -11.07 -19.16
N ARG A 55 2.57 -10.30 -20.17
CA ARG A 55 1.27 -10.47 -20.82
C ARG A 55 1.23 -11.78 -21.59
N TRP A 56 2.29 -12.16 -22.30
CA TRP A 56 2.30 -13.39 -23.09
C TRP A 56 2.39 -14.66 -22.27
N VAL A 57 3.24 -14.68 -21.24
CA VAL A 57 3.35 -15.80 -20.31
C VAL A 57 2.02 -16.03 -19.59
N LYS A 58 1.33 -14.95 -19.19
CA LYS A 58 -0.03 -15.05 -18.66
C LYS A 58 -1.02 -15.57 -19.70
N GLY A 59 -0.83 -15.20 -20.97
CA GLY A 59 -1.58 -15.67 -22.13
C GLY A 59 -1.66 -17.19 -22.21
N VAL A 60 -0.53 -17.89 -21.99
CA VAL A 60 -0.47 -19.37 -21.95
C VAL A 60 -1.51 -19.94 -21.00
N TRP A 61 -1.52 -19.46 -19.75
CA TRP A 61 -2.48 -19.93 -18.74
C TRP A 61 -3.93 -19.56 -19.05
N THR A 62 -4.16 -18.34 -19.55
CA THR A 62 -5.52 -17.80 -19.72
C THR A 62 -6.23 -18.26 -20.98
N LEU A 63 -5.50 -18.43 -22.08
CA LEU A 63 -6.08 -18.78 -23.38
C LEU A 63 -6.20 -20.29 -23.56
N ARG A 64 -5.18 -21.05 -23.09
CA ARG A 64 -5.07 -22.50 -23.33
C ARG A 64 -5.23 -22.85 -24.81
N ASP A 65 -4.71 -22.00 -25.69
CA ASP A 65 -4.74 -22.18 -27.15
C ASP A 65 -3.42 -22.84 -27.59
N PRO A 66 -3.46 -24.08 -28.13
CA PRO A 66 -2.26 -24.77 -28.60
C PRO A 66 -1.49 -24.01 -29.68
N SER A 67 -2.18 -23.20 -30.50
CA SER A 67 -1.54 -22.39 -31.55
C SER A 67 -0.74 -21.26 -30.92
N TYR A 68 -1.32 -20.58 -29.93
CA TYR A 68 -0.65 -19.54 -29.15
C TYR A 68 0.62 -20.06 -28.49
N GLU A 69 0.52 -21.22 -27.83
CA GLU A 69 1.66 -21.86 -27.18
C GLU A 69 2.74 -22.24 -28.19
N THR A 70 2.34 -22.83 -29.32
CA THR A 70 3.29 -23.26 -30.36
C THR A 70 4.06 -22.06 -30.90
N THR A 71 3.38 -20.98 -31.27
CA THR A 71 4.03 -19.73 -31.69
C THR A 71 4.98 -19.20 -30.61
N LEU A 72 4.53 -19.12 -29.35
CA LEU A 72 5.34 -18.59 -28.27
C LEU A 72 6.61 -19.43 -28.04
N PHE A 73 6.48 -20.76 -27.99
CA PHE A 73 7.59 -21.68 -27.75
C PHE A 73 8.56 -21.79 -28.93
N GLU A 74 8.11 -21.55 -30.15
CA GLU A 74 9.01 -21.55 -31.32
C GLU A 74 9.75 -20.23 -31.50
N GLN A 75 9.08 -19.10 -31.28
CA GLN A 75 9.62 -17.78 -31.62
C GLN A 75 10.36 -17.12 -30.46
N LEU A 76 9.87 -17.26 -29.22
CA LEU A 76 10.48 -16.59 -28.07
C LEU A 76 11.94 -17.03 -27.82
N PRO A 77 12.31 -18.33 -27.87
CA PRO A 77 13.70 -18.73 -27.64
C PRO A 77 14.68 -18.07 -28.61
N ARG A 78 14.27 -17.86 -29.87
CA ARG A 78 15.08 -17.17 -30.89
C ARG A 78 15.32 -15.70 -30.56
N LEU A 79 14.32 -15.03 -29.98
CA LEU A 79 14.49 -13.66 -29.50
C LEU A 79 15.37 -13.57 -28.27
N LEU A 80 15.15 -14.44 -27.28
CA LEU A 80 15.94 -14.46 -26.06
C LEU A 80 17.42 -14.76 -26.36
N ALA A 81 17.71 -15.58 -27.37
CA ALA A 81 19.08 -15.86 -27.81
C ALA A 81 19.83 -14.62 -28.37
N ARG A 82 19.11 -13.54 -28.72
CA ARG A 82 19.71 -12.28 -29.19
C ARG A 82 20.10 -11.34 -28.03
N LEU A 83 19.60 -11.60 -26.84
CA LEU A 83 19.85 -10.77 -25.67
C LEU A 83 21.20 -11.07 -25.05
N ASP A 84 21.82 -10.02 -24.52
CA ASP A 84 22.91 -10.20 -23.58
C ASP A 84 22.34 -10.74 -22.25
N PRO A 85 22.91 -11.81 -21.66
CA PRO A 85 22.40 -12.39 -20.42
C PRO A 85 22.34 -11.42 -19.24
N GLN A 86 23.32 -10.51 -19.13
CA GLN A 86 23.37 -9.53 -18.05
C GLN A 86 22.30 -8.45 -18.24
N VAL A 87 22.15 -7.93 -19.46
CA VAL A 87 21.09 -6.96 -19.79
C VAL A 87 19.70 -7.55 -19.56
N TRP A 88 19.50 -8.83 -19.91
CA TRP A 88 18.25 -9.54 -19.62
C TRP A 88 18.01 -9.72 -18.13
N PHE A 89 19.04 -10.09 -17.37
CA PHE A 89 18.96 -10.22 -15.91
C PHE A 89 18.47 -8.91 -15.27
N GLU A 90 19.04 -7.77 -15.66
CA GLU A 90 18.70 -6.45 -15.09
C GLU A 90 17.28 -5.99 -15.46
N ALA A 91 16.82 -6.32 -16.68
CA ALA A 91 15.50 -5.91 -17.16
C ALA A 91 14.35 -6.80 -16.67
N ALA A 92 14.59 -8.11 -16.53
CA ALA A 92 13.53 -9.10 -16.32
C ALA A 92 13.39 -9.50 -14.85
N PRO A 93 12.18 -9.44 -14.27
CA PRO A 93 11.95 -9.93 -12.92
C PRO A 93 12.22 -11.44 -12.82
N ALA A 94 12.57 -11.93 -11.63
CA ALA A 94 12.95 -13.32 -11.37
C ALA A 94 11.90 -14.32 -11.90
N TRP A 95 10.62 -14.08 -11.62
CA TRP A 95 9.55 -14.96 -12.08
C TRP A 95 9.47 -15.07 -13.60
N LEU A 96 9.77 -13.98 -14.31
CA LEU A 96 9.75 -13.96 -15.77
C LEU A 96 10.95 -14.73 -16.32
N ARG A 97 12.10 -14.63 -15.65
CA ARG A 97 13.31 -15.40 -16.01
C ARG A 97 13.10 -16.91 -15.86
N VAL A 98 12.43 -17.34 -14.79
CA VAL A 98 12.04 -18.76 -14.62
C VAL A 98 11.07 -19.20 -15.71
N ALA A 99 10.00 -18.44 -15.99
CA ALA A 99 9.06 -18.78 -17.05
C ALA A 99 9.73 -18.85 -18.44
N CYS A 100 10.57 -17.87 -18.77
CA CYS A 100 11.33 -17.84 -20.02
C CYS A 100 12.35 -18.98 -20.11
N HIS A 101 12.90 -19.46 -18.98
CA HIS A 101 13.74 -20.64 -18.97
C HIS A 101 12.98 -21.86 -19.47
N HIS A 102 11.79 -22.16 -18.90
CA HIS A 102 10.97 -23.30 -19.33
C HIS A 102 10.57 -23.21 -20.80
N ILE A 103 10.20 -22.01 -21.28
CA ILE A 103 9.90 -21.79 -22.71
C ILE A 103 11.14 -22.07 -23.58
N ARG A 104 12.33 -21.61 -23.16
CA ARG A 104 13.58 -21.78 -23.91
C ARG A 104 14.00 -23.24 -24.04
N VAL A 105 13.76 -24.07 -23.02
CA VAL A 105 14.08 -25.50 -23.05
C VAL A 105 12.95 -26.37 -23.61
N GLY A 106 11.80 -25.78 -23.94
CA GLY A 106 10.66 -26.51 -24.50
C GLY A 106 9.83 -27.27 -23.46
N ASP A 107 10.03 -27.02 -22.17
CA ASP A 107 9.36 -27.74 -21.09
C ASP A 107 8.01 -27.09 -20.74
N LYS A 108 6.98 -27.50 -21.49
CA LYS A 108 5.62 -26.99 -21.33
C LYS A 108 5.02 -27.38 -19.97
N ASP A 109 5.26 -28.62 -19.53
CA ASP A 109 4.66 -29.13 -18.31
C ASP A 109 5.21 -28.40 -17.08
N ALA A 110 6.53 -28.15 -17.04
CA ALA A 110 7.13 -27.36 -15.97
C ALA A 110 6.65 -25.90 -15.99
N LEU A 111 6.47 -25.28 -17.17
CA LEU A 111 5.86 -23.95 -17.25
C LEU A 111 4.44 -23.96 -16.66
N TYR A 112 3.63 -24.96 -16.99
CA TYR A 112 2.27 -25.06 -16.48
C TYR A 112 2.22 -25.29 -14.97
N ASP A 113 3.08 -26.16 -14.42
CA ASP A 113 3.20 -26.37 -12.97
C ASP A 113 3.65 -25.08 -12.27
N PHE A 114 4.64 -24.37 -12.83
CA PHE A 114 5.08 -23.07 -12.34
C PHE A 114 3.93 -22.05 -12.27
N LEU A 115 3.14 -21.94 -13.34
CA LEU A 115 1.99 -21.01 -13.39
C LEU A 115 0.88 -21.43 -12.41
N LEU A 116 0.57 -22.72 -12.31
CA LEU A 116 -0.45 -23.28 -11.42
C LEU A 116 -0.11 -23.02 -9.94
N ARG A 117 1.17 -23.13 -9.57
CA ARG A 117 1.66 -22.89 -8.20
C ARG A 117 1.87 -21.40 -7.89
N GLY A 118 1.33 -20.51 -8.72
CA GLY A 118 1.34 -19.08 -8.48
C GLY A 118 2.68 -18.41 -8.79
N GLY A 119 3.47 -18.93 -9.72
CA GLY A 119 4.72 -18.31 -10.17
C GLY A 119 4.55 -16.87 -10.68
N LEU A 120 3.34 -16.47 -11.11
CA LEU A 120 3.00 -15.09 -11.50
C LEU A 120 2.78 -14.11 -10.34
N ASP A 121 2.74 -14.60 -9.10
CA ASP A 121 2.49 -13.78 -7.89
C ASP A 121 3.66 -13.92 -6.91
N PRO A 122 4.82 -13.28 -7.18
CA PRO A 122 6.03 -13.41 -6.37
C PRO A 122 5.80 -13.06 -4.88
N LYS A 123 4.81 -12.22 -4.57
CA LYS A 123 4.48 -11.80 -3.20
C LYS A 123 3.97 -12.93 -2.30
N ARG A 124 3.64 -14.08 -2.87
CA ARG A 124 3.17 -15.26 -2.11
C ARG A 124 4.29 -16.22 -1.72
N HIS A 125 5.48 -16.00 -2.27
CA HIS A 125 6.62 -16.88 -2.06
C HIS A 125 7.59 -16.22 -1.08
N GLY A 126 8.22 -17.04 -0.26
CA GLY A 126 9.31 -16.58 0.60
C GLY A 126 10.56 -16.27 -0.20
N GLY A 127 11.56 -15.75 0.47
CA GLY A 127 12.87 -15.48 -0.08
C GLY A 127 13.98 -15.74 0.92
N SER A 128 15.21 -15.63 0.44
CA SER A 128 16.42 -15.74 1.26
C SER A 128 17.57 -15.04 0.57
N LEU A 129 18.78 -15.23 1.13
CA LEU A 129 20.01 -14.93 0.42
C LEU A 129 20.56 -16.19 -0.27
N ASP A 130 20.98 -16.04 -1.52
CA ASP A 130 21.73 -17.02 -2.31
C ASP A 130 23.12 -16.47 -2.60
N ALA A 131 24.15 -17.06 -1.99
CA ALA A 131 25.52 -16.53 -2.03
C ALA A 131 25.58 -15.03 -1.69
N GLY A 132 24.79 -14.58 -0.71
CA GLY A 132 24.70 -13.19 -0.28
C GLY A 132 23.82 -12.29 -1.15
N ARG A 133 23.21 -12.80 -2.23
CA ARG A 133 22.31 -12.04 -3.10
C ARG A 133 20.85 -12.31 -2.74
N PRO A 134 19.95 -11.30 -2.69
CA PRO A 134 18.53 -11.52 -2.44
C PRO A 134 17.91 -12.42 -3.52
N ALA A 135 17.20 -13.47 -3.11
CA ALA A 135 16.54 -14.43 -3.99
C ALA A 135 15.13 -14.76 -3.50
N ILE A 136 14.27 -15.16 -4.43
CA ILE A 136 12.88 -15.56 -4.16
C ILE A 136 12.66 -17.05 -4.46
N HIS A 137 12.00 -17.76 -3.56
CA HIS A 137 11.77 -19.20 -3.63
C HIS A 137 10.52 -19.53 -4.48
N LEU A 138 10.58 -19.20 -5.76
CA LEU A 138 9.51 -19.50 -6.71
C LEU A 138 9.39 -21.02 -6.98
N PRO A 139 8.27 -21.52 -7.55
CA PRO A 139 8.18 -22.91 -7.97
C PRO A 139 9.36 -23.31 -8.87
N GLY A 140 10.00 -24.44 -8.57
CA GLY A 140 11.26 -24.85 -9.19
C GLY A 140 12.53 -24.44 -8.42
N TRP A 141 12.42 -23.67 -7.33
CA TRP A 141 13.58 -23.29 -6.51
C TRP A 141 14.40 -24.51 -6.04
N GLU A 142 13.76 -25.62 -5.65
CA GLU A 142 14.51 -26.83 -5.22
C GLU A 142 15.03 -27.69 -6.40
N ASP A 143 14.75 -27.30 -7.64
CA ASP A 143 15.21 -28.03 -8.83
C ASP A 143 16.68 -27.68 -9.14
N LEU A 144 17.56 -28.67 -8.98
CA LEU A 144 18.99 -28.54 -9.26
C LEU A 144 19.31 -28.35 -10.75
N ALA A 145 18.36 -28.62 -11.65
CA ALA A 145 18.52 -28.35 -13.08
C ALA A 145 18.39 -26.85 -13.42
N LEU A 146 17.76 -26.07 -12.53
CA LEU A 146 17.60 -24.63 -12.71
C LEU A 146 18.77 -23.87 -12.08
N SER A 147 19.30 -22.90 -12.82
CA SER A 147 20.30 -21.99 -12.27
C SER A 147 19.68 -21.11 -11.18
N ARG A 148 20.38 -20.97 -10.05
CA ARG A 148 20.00 -20.08 -8.94
C ARG A 148 19.89 -18.63 -9.38
N ASP A 149 20.66 -18.21 -10.38
CA ASP A 149 20.62 -16.85 -10.92
C ASP A 149 19.23 -16.46 -11.43
N LEU A 150 18.39 -17.41 -11.87
CA LEU A 150 17.02 -17.13 -12.33
C LEU A 150 16.13 -16.56 -11.22
N PHE A 151 16.45 -16.86 -9.96
CA PHE A 151 15.64 -16.53 -8.79
C PHE A 151 16.17 -15.33 -8.00
N VAL A 152 17.39 -14.87 -8.29
CA VAL A 152 17.99 -13.69 -7.66
C VAL A 152 17.19 -12.45 -8.04
N LEU A 153 16.77 -11.63 -7.08
CA LEU A 153 15.98 -10.43 -7.33
C LEU A 153 16.82 -9.31 -7.95
N THR A 154 16.22 -8.59 -8.89
CA THR A 154 16.77 -7.35 -9.45
C THR A 154 16.62 -6.18 -8.47
N GLU A 155 17.32 -5.07 -8.75
CA GLU A 155 17.17 -3.82 -8.01
C GLU A 155 15.73 -3.28 -8.10
N ASN A 156 15.11 -3.40 -9.27
CA ASN A 156 13.72 -2.99 -9.47
C ASN A 156 12.74 -3.82 -8.64
N GLU A 157 13.01 -5.10 -8.43
CA GLU A 157 12.18 -5.97 -7.59
C GLU A 157 12.33 -5.64 -6.10
N THR A 158 13.53 -5.19 -5.71
CA THR A 158 13.90 -4.78 -4.35
C THR A 158 13.74 -3.28 -4.07
N ALA A 159 12.95 -2.59 -4.90
CA ALA A 159 12.67 -1.16 -4.74
C ALA A 159 12.09 -0.81 -3.36
N PHE A 160 12.33 0.44 -2.94
CA PHE A 160 11.84 0.99 -1.68
C PHE A 160 10.31 0.90 -1.56
N VAL A 161 9.84 0.53 -0.37
CA VAL A 161 8.45 0.61 0.06
C VAL A 161 8.43 1.33 1.40
N GLY A 162 7.69 2.43 1.48
CA GLY A 162 7.57 3.22 2.70
C GLY A 162 6.14 3.68 2.92
N LEU A 163 5.67 3.55 4.16
CA LEU A 163 4.33 3.90 4.58
C LEU A 163 4.37 4.49 5.99
N VAL A 164 3.92 5.74 6.14
CA VAL A 164 3.71 6.31 7.47
C VAL A 164 2.49 5.63 8.08
N ARG A 165 2.72 4.94 9.19
CA ARG A 165 1.71 4.18 9.92
C ARG A 165 1.22 4.90 11.16
N ARG A 166 2.00 5.83 11.71
CA ARG A 166 1.57 6.68 12.81
C ARG A 166 2.28 8.02 12.76
N ALA A 167 1.60 9.05 13.23
CA ALA A 167 2.18 10.34 13.53
C ALA A 167 1.66 10.79 14.91
N ARG A 168 2.48 11.50 15.69
CA ARG A 168 2.05 12.12 16.96
C ARG A 168 3.03 13.21 17.38
N TRP A 169 2.54 14.21 18.08
CA TRP A 169 3.39 15.17 18.77
C TRP A 169 3.81 14.58 20.12
N VAL A 170 5.11 14.62 20.41
CA VAL A 170 5.70 14.21 21.69
C VAL A 170 6.70 15.28 22.09
N ASP A 171 6.37 15.99 23.17
CA ASP A 171 7.10 17.18 23.61
C ASP A 171 7.21 18.22 22.48
N ASP A 172 8.42 18.55 22.07
CA ASP A 172 8.80 19.52 21.04
C ASP A 172 9.08 18.88 19.67
N ALA A 173 8.54 17.69 19.41
CA ALA A 173 8.80 16.99 18.14
C ALA A 173 7.60 16.24 17.59
N LEU A 174 7.55 16.13 16.27
CA LEU A 174 6.68 15.21 15.56
C LEU A 174 7.37 13.85 15.46
N GLU A 175 6.80 12.84 16.09
CA GLU A 175 7.21 11.45 15.94
C GLU A 175 6.38 10.76 14.88
N LEU A 176 7.06 10.08 13.95
CA LEU A 176 6.46 9.27 12.91
C LEU A 176 6.86 7.81 13.11
N THR A 177 5.89 6.90 13.18
CA THR A 177 6.16 5.48 12.99
C THR A 177 6.02 5.17 11.51
N ILE A 178 7.12 4.81 10.85
CA ILE A 178 7.19 4.52 9.43
C ILE A 178 7.55 3.04 9.25
N ASN A 179 6.74 2.30 8.52
CA ASN A 179 7.18 1.02 7.96
C ASN A 179 7.92 1.34 6.65
N ALA A 180 9.23 1.10 6.59
CA ALA A 180 10.04 1.39 5.41
C ALA A 180 11.10 0.31 5.17
N GLY A 181 11.06 -0.34 4.02
CA GLY A 181 12.02 -1.36 3.64
C GLY A 181 12.08 -1.60 2.14
N MET A 182 12.47 -2.80 1.74
CA MET A 182 12.62 -3.21 0.33
C MET A 182 11.55 -4.22 -0.04
N ARG A 183 10.95 -4.04 -1.22
CA ARG A 183 9.95 -4.97 -1.76
C ARG A 183 10.57 -6.35 -2.02
N LEU A 184 9.83 -7.42 -1.74
CA LEU A 184 10.21 -8.83 -2.01
C LEU A 184 11.52 -9.33 -1.36
N LEU A 185 12.28 -8.48 -0.68
CA LEU A 185 13.56 -8.85 -0.10
C LEU A 185 13.32 -9.54 1.25
N GLU A 186 13.76 -10.79 1.35
CA GLU A 186 13.82 -11.54 2.59
C GLU A 186 15.27 -11.94 2.88
N ALA A 187 15.73 -11.60 4.08
CA ALA A 187 17.10 -11.84 4.51
C ALA A 187 17.12 -12.30 5.97
N PRO A 188 16.69 -13.55 6.24
CA PRO A 188 16.63 -14.06 7.61
C PRO A 188 18.02 -14.04 8.25
N GLY A 189 18.10 -13.48 9.47
CA GLY A 189 19.35 -13.33 10.22
C GLY A 189 20.12 -12.03 9.94
N GLU A 190 19.75 -11.28 8.89
CA GLU A 190 20.31 -9.96 8.63
C GLU A 190 19.53 -8.87 9.40
N SER A 191 20.23 -7.84 9.85
CA SER A 191 19.62 -6.69 10.50
C SER A 191 19.47 -5.53 9.52
N ALA A 192 18.25 -5.01 9.37
CA ALA A 192 18.03 -3.78 8.62
C ALA A 192 18.55 -2.57 9.40
N SER A 193 18.98 -1.54 8.69
CA SER A 193 19.25 -0.21 9.26
C SER A 193 18.59 0.89 8.42
N ALA A 194 18.31 2.04 9.04
CA ALA A 194 17.67 3.15 8.35
C ALA A 194 18.23 4.51 8.77
N LYS A 195 18.18 5.44 7.82
CA LYS A 195 18.42 6.88 8.01
C LYS A 195 17.25 7.66 7.41
N ALA A 196 17.02 8.86 7.93
CA ALA A 196 15.93 9.71 7.46
C ALA A 196 16.39 11.16 7.33
N TRP A 197 15.81 11.87 6.37
CA TRP A 197 16.03 13.29 6.16
C TRP A 197 14.72 14.03 5.95
N TRP A 198 14.69 15.28 6.39
CA TRP A 198 13.65 16.25 6.09
C TRP A 198 14.30 17.51 5.54
N GLN A 199 13.97 17.88 4.30
CA GLN A 199 14.55 19.06 3.63
C GLN A 199 16.10 19.11 3.71
N GLY A 200 16.75 17.95 3.62
CA GLY A 200 18.21 17.81 3.70
C GLY A 200 18.79 17.73 5.11
N ALA A 201 18.02 18.02 6.17
CA ALA A 201 18.45 17.80 7.55
C ALA A 201 18.29 16.32 7.93
N GLU A 202 19.34 15.70 8.45
CA GLU A 202 19.29 14.32 8.97
C GLU A 202 18.49 14.29 10.28
N LEU A 203 17.60 13.31 10.38
CA LEU A 203 16.68 13.13 11.51
C LEU A 203 17.16 12.00 12.42
N GLN A 204 16.67 12.01 13.66
CA GLN A 204 16.84 10.87 14.55
C GLN A 204 15.94 9.71 14.10
N VAL A 205 16.54 8.54 13.91
CA VAL A 205 15.86 7.30 13.54
C VAL A 205 16.22 6.20 14.54
N SER A 206 15.23 5.46 15.01
CA SER A 206 15.43 4.25 15.81
C SER A 206 14.44 3.16 15.42
N PRO A 207 14.72 1.87 15.68
CA PRO A 207 13.70 0.83 15.55
C PRO A 207 12.47 1.18 16.38
N ALA A 208 11.28 1.06 15.80
CA ALA A 208 10.03 1.23 16.52
C ALA A 208 9.67 -0.07 17.23
N ALA A 209 9.25 0.03 18.50
CA ALA A 209 8.68 -1.12 19.22
C ALA A 209 7.33 -1.57 18.63
N GLU A 210 6.65 -0.66 17.93
CA GLU A 210 5.35 -0.88 17.31
C GLU A 210 5.48 -1.69 16.00
N ARG A 211 4.90 -2.89 16.01
CA ARG A 211 4.79 -3.76 14.83
C ARG A 211 3.34 -3.78 14.37
N PHE A 212 3.08 -3.37 13.13
CA PHE A 212 1.71 -3.31 12.59
C PHE A 212 1.33 -4.68 12.03
N GLY A 213 0.64 -5.46 12.86
CA GLY A 213 0.39 -6.88 12.59
C GLY A 213 -0.83 -7.15 11.71
N HIS A 214 -0.67 -7.24 10.40
CA HIS A 214 -1.36 -8.22 9.57
C HIS A 214 -0.73 -8.11 8.18
N ARG A 215 -0.17 -9.20 7.67
CA ARG A 215 0.38 -9.29 6.31
C ARG A 215 -0.64 -8.74 5.31
N GLU A 216 -0.40 -7.52 4.81
CA GLU A 216 -0.96 -7.13 3.53
C GLU A 216 -0.35 -8.06 2.49
N ALA A 217 -1.10 -8.44 1.45
CA ALA A 217 -0.67 -9.45 0.47
C ALA A 217 0.57 -9.05 -0.37
N ALA A 218 1.24 -7.95 -0.04
CA ALA A 218 2.46 -7.47 -0.65
C ALA A 218 3.63 -7.34 0.35
N TRP A 219 3.45 -7.82 1.57
CA TRP A 219 4.38 -7.66 2.69
C TRP A 219 5.04 -8.99 3.05
N ASN A 220 6.37 -8.95 3.09
CA ASN A 220 7.27 -10.06 3.36
C ASN A 220 7.77 -9.99 4.81
N GLU A 221 8.28 -11.09 5.36
CA GLU A 221 8.68 -11.18 6.78
C GLU A 221 9.69 -10.10 7.20
N THR A 222 10.68 -9.80 6.36
CA THR A 222 11.66 -8.77 6.69
C THR A 222 11.09 -7.34 6.67
N LEU A 223 9.99 -7.09 5.94
CA LEU A 223 9.25 -5.82 6.05
C LEU A 223 8.51 -5.69 7.39
N ASP A 224 8.15 -6.79 8.04
CA ASP A 224 7.54 -6.79 9.38
C ASP A 224 8.54 -6.40 10.49
N ASP A 225 9.85 -6.43 10.19
CA ASP A 225 10.91 -5.95 11.08
C ASP A 225 11.42 -4.54 10.72
N CYS A 226 10.99 -3.99 9.59
CA CYS A 226 11.41 -2.68 9.08
C CYS A 226 10.51 -1.52 9.57
N HIS A 227 10.29 -1.46 10.88
CA HIS A 227 9.51 -0.39 11.54
C HIS A 227 10.44 0.62 12.21
N TRP A 228 10.28 1.88 11.86
CA TRP A 228 11.17 2.95 12.27
C TRP A 228 10.40 4.06 12.97
N LEU A 229 10.92 4.51 14.11
CA LEU A 229 10.50 5.74 14.75
C LEU A 229 11.41 6.86 14.23
N VAL A 230 10.81 7.85 13.59
CA VAL A 230 11.51 9.03 13.08
C VAL A 230 11.03 10.25 13.84
N ARG A 231 11.96 10.97 14.48
CA ARG A 231 11.64 12.18 15.26
C ARG A 231 12.05 13.43 14.48
N ILE A 232 11.08 14.32 14.25
CA ILE A 232 11.26 15.60 13.57
C ILE A 232 11.09 16.73 14.60
N PRO A 233 12.17 17.37 15.06
CA PRO A 233 12.10 18.47 16.00
C PRO A 233 11.27 19.66 15.47
N GLU A 234 10.56 20.36 16.36
CA GLU A 234 9.72 21.51 16.02
C GLU A 234 10.53 22.63 15.35
N ASN A 235 11.77 22.88 15.79
CA ASN A 235 12.64 23.87 15.15
C ASN A 235 13.00 23.50 13.70
N VAL A 236 13.13 22.21 13.38
CA VAL A 236 13.32 21.72 12.00
C VAL A 236 12.05 21.94 11.19
N LEU A 237 10.88 21.64 11.76
CA LEU A 237 9.59 21.89 11.13
C LEU A 237 9.35 23.38 10.88
N ALA A 238 9.64 24.25 11.84
CA ALA A 238 9.45 25.69 11.74
C ALA A 238 10.40 26.36 10.74
N SER A 239 11.60 25.79 10.54
CA SER A 239 12.58 26.29 9.56
C SER A 239 12.22 25.96 8.11
N ALA A 240 11.28 25.03 7.91
CA ALA A 240 10.87 24.62 6.58
C ALA A 240 10.06 25.73 5.91
N ALA A 241 10.43 26.07 4.66
CA ALA A 241 9.59 26.88 3.79
C ALA A 241 8.19 26.25 3.71
N SER A 242 7.13 27.04 3.48
CA SER A 242 5.72 26.58 3.57
C SER A 242 5.32 25.49 2.56
N GLU A 243 6.27 24.92 1.83
CA GLU A 243 6.09 23.76 0.99
C GLU A 243 6.40 22.50 1.78
N ALA A 244 5.48 21.54 1.68
CA ALA A 244 5.70 20.26 2.29
C ALA A 244 6.76 19.45 1.58
N ALA A 245 7.75 19.00 2.34
CA ALA A 245 8.64 17.96 1.90
C ALA A 245 8.16 16.61 2.45
N PRO A 246 8.34 15.49 1.72
CA PRO A 246 8.24 14.18 2.34
C PRO A 246 9.49 13.89 3.19
N VAL A 247 9.35 13.02 4.19
CA VAL A 247 10.53 12.38 4.82
C VAL A 247 11.18 11.49 3.77
N VAL A 248 12.48 11.69 3.52
CA VAL A 248 13.29 10.78 2.70
C VAL A 248 13.88 9.73 3.61
N MET A 249 13.69 8.45 3.30
CA MET A 249 14.25 7.33 4.05
C MET A 249 15.29 6.63 3.19
N ARG A 250 16.44 6.29 3.78
CA ARG A 250 17.40 5.32 3.24
C ARG A 250 17.35 4.08 4.11
N VAL A 251 17.18 2.92 3.50
CA VAL A 251 17.17 1.63 4.17
C VAL A 251 18.28 0.76 3.60
N GLU A 252 19.02 0.12 4.48
CA GLU A 252 20.09 -0.83 4.15
C GLU A 252 19.76 -2.20 4.73
N LEU A 253 19.87 -3.24 3.90
CA LEU A 253 19.55 -4.62 4.28
C LEU A 253 20.23 -5.59 3.31
N ALA A 254 20.97 -6.56 3.85
CA ALA A 254 21.66 -7.60 3.07
C ALA A 254 22.51 -7.05 1.89
N GLY A 255 23.30 -6.02 2.15
CA GLY A 255 24.15 -5.38 1.13
C GLY A 255 23.41 -4.56 0.06
N ARG A 256 22.08 -4.44 0.15
CA ARG A 256 21.29 -3.51 -0.67
C ARG A 256 21.08 -2.20 0.08
N THR A 257 21.02 -1.11 -0.68
CA THR A 257 20.68 0.22 -0.18
C THR A 257 19.64 0.80 -1.11
N VAL A 258 18.52 1.28 -0.55
CA VAL A 258 17.50 2.01 -1.29
C VAL A 258 17.20 3.31 -0.56
N GLU A 259 16.96 4.37 -1.33
CA GLU A 259 16.59 5.68 -0.79
C GLU A 259 15.42 6.25 -1.59
N ALA A 260 14.36 6.66 -0.89
CA ALA A 260 13.21 7.27 -1.52
C ALA A 260 12.37 8.10 -0.53
N PRO A 261 11.57 9.05 -1.02
CA PRO A 261 10.59 9.76 -0.22
C PRO A 261 9.43 8.86 0.23
N VAL A 262 9.08 8.93 1.51
CA VAL A 262 7.87 8.32 2.06
C VAL A 262 6.69 9.24 1.77
N ARG A 263 5.85 8.84 0.81
CA ARG A 263 4.69 9.64 0.36
C ARG A 263 3.35 9.03 0.74
N ALA A 264 3.33 7.76 1.14
CA ALA A 264 2.10 7.06 1.47
C ALA A 264 1.84 7.12 2.98
N PHE A 265 0.56 7.26 3.32
CA PHE A 265 0.03 7.14 4.68
C PHE A 265 -0.93 5.96 4.72
N ASP A 266 -0.92 5.19 5.81
CA ASP A 266 -1.95 4.17 5.99
C ASP A 266 -3.29 4.88 6.22
N PRO A 267 -4.26 4.77 5.29
CA PRO A 267 -5.54 5.48 5.37
C PRO A 267 -6.40 5.02 6.55
N GLU A 268 -6.06 3.89 7.16
CA GLU A 268 -6.74 3.32 8.32
C GLU A 268 -5.96 3.56 9.63
N SER A 269 -4.89 4.36 9.58
CA SER A 269 -4.04 4.64 10.74
C SER A 269 -4.19 6.06 11.29
N SER A 270 -3.68 6.26 12.50
CA SER A 270 -3.58 7.59 13.13
C SER A 270 -2.75 8.61 12.35
N ALA A 271 -1.86 8.15 11.47
CA ALA A 271 -1.12 9.04 10.57
C ALA A 271 -2.04 9.80 9.62
N ALA A 272 -3.16 9.16 9.21
CA ALA A 272 -4.19 9.82 8.41
C ALA A 272 -4.85 10.97 9.19
N ALA A 273 -5.08 10.83 10.49
CA ALA A 273 -5.78 11.86 11.26
C ALA A 273 -4.97 13.16 11.45
N LEU A 274 -3.63 13.09 11.52
CA LEU A 274 -2.77 14.27 11.59
C LEU A 274 -2.68 15.06 10.28
N THR A 275 -2.80 14.39 9.13
CA THR A 275 -2.97 15.08 7.85
C THR A 275 -4.20 16.00 7.86
N ALA A 276 -5.29 15.64 8.54
CA ALA A 276 -6.47 16.51 8.66
C ALA A 276 -6.29 17.70 9.61
N ARG A 277 -5.54 17.58 10.72
CA ARG A 277 -5.21 18.75 11.56
C ARG A 277 -4.32 19.76 10.82
N SER A 278 -3.48 19.30 9.88
CA SER A 278 -2.70 20.18 8.99
C SER A 278 -3.51 20.80 7.84
N ILE A 279 -4.80 20.48 7.67
CA ILE A 279 -5.66 21.21 6.71
C ILE A 279 -5.92 22.66 7.20
N GLN A 280 -5.73 22.94 8.50
CA GLN A 280 -5.65 24.32 9.02
C GLN A 280 -4.22 24.91 9.01
N GLY A 281 -3.19 24.13 8.66
CA GLY A 281 -1.79 24.56 8.66
C GLY A 281 -0.95 23.80 7.62
N ARG A 282 -0.67 24.48 6.50
CA ARG A 282 0.07 24.04 5.31
C ARG A 282 1.44 23.38 5.60
N TRP A 283 1.48 22.07 5.87
CA TRP A 283 2.75 21.36 6.12
C TRP A 283 2.93 20.05 5.35
N TRP A 284 1.90 19.54 4.68
CA TRP A 284 1.97 18.30 3.89
C TRP A 284 1.25 18.53 2.56
N GLY A 285 1.98 18.53 1.44
CA GLY A 285 1.57 18.99 0.11
C GLY A 285 0.88 17.83 -0.59
N LEU A 286 -0.10 17.32 0.13
CA LEU A 286 -0.97 16.25 -0.27
C LEU A 286 -2.26 16.90 -0.74
N ASP A 287 -2.68 16.51 -1.93
CA ASP A 287 -4.04 16.74 -2.41
C ASP A 287 -4.97 15.72 -1.71
N THR A 288 -5.09 15.81 -0.38
CA THR A 288 -6.01 15.00 0.40
C THR A 288 -7.29 15.79 0.59
N GLN A 289 -8.23 15.63 -0.36
CA GLN A 289 -9.64 16.00 -0.19
C GLN A 289 -10.37 15.16 0.89
N ALA A 290 -9.65 14.54 1.82
CA ALA A 290 -10.22 13.79 2.93
C ALA A 290 -10.47 14.76 4.09
N ARG A 291 -11.68 15.31 4.13
CA ARG A 291 -12.16 16.15 5.22
C ARG A 291 -12.95 15.29 6.20
N VAL A 292 -12.96 15.63 7.48
CA VAL A 292 -14.05 15.22 8.37
C VAL A 292 -15.15 16.24 8.13
N SER A 293 -15.91 16.07 7.05
CA SER A 293 -17.02 16.98 6.73
C SER A 293 -18.33 16.35 7.18
N PRO A 294 -19.17 17.05 7.96
CA PRO A 294 -20.52 16.60 8.22
C PRO A 294 -21.29 16.54 6.89
N VAL A 295 -21.73 15.33 6.50
CA VAL A 295 -22.62 15.16 5.35
C VAL A 295 -24.05 15.15 5.88
N SER A 296 -24.74 16.29 5.80
CA SER A 296 -26.15 16.39 6.15
C SER A 296 -26.99 17.01 5.05
N GLU A 297 -28.20 16.50 4.86
CA GLU A 297 -29.21 17.14 4.02
C GLU A 297 -29.74 18.43 4.70
N PRO A 298 -29.86 19.56 3.99
CA PRO A 298 -30.40 20.79 4.55
C PRO A 298 -31.92 20.68 4.72
N ILE A 299 -32.45 20.69 5.96
CA ILE A 299 -33.89 20.55 6.22
C ILE A 299 -34.39 21.47 7.37
N ARG A 300 -35.69 21.79 7.33
CA ARG A 300 -36.47 22.69 8.20
C ARG A 300 -36.41 22.33 9.70
N ARG A 301 -36.40 23.39 10.54
CA ARG A 301 -36.13 23.51 12.00
C ARG A 301 -37.01 22.71 12.99
N THR A 302 -37.56 21.55 12.65
CA THR A 302 -38.34 20.74 13.60
C THR A 302 -37.70 19.37 13.78
N GLY A 303 -36.88 19.21 14.81
CA GLY A 303 -36.22 17.95 15.16
C GLY A 303 -34.86 18.15 15.81
N THR A 304 -34.21 17.03 16.14
CA THR A 304 -32.83 17.04 16.63
C THR A 304 -31.89 17.59 15.55
N LEU A 305 -30.97 18.47 15.93
CA LEU A 305 -30.07 19.19 15.05
C LEU A 305 -28.67 19.23 15.68
N VAL A 306 -27.64 19.09 14.86
CA VAL A 306 -26.26 19.33 15.28
C VAL A 306 -25.91 20.81 15.10
N ASP A 307 -25.41 21.43 16.17
CA ASP A 307 -25.04 22.84 16.22
C ASP A 307 -23.53 23.04 16.14
N VAL A 308 -22.73 22.17 16.77
CA VAL A 308 -21.26 22.30 16.82
C VAL A 308 -20.58 20.94 16.78
N TRP A 309 -19.55 20.81 15.94
CA TRP A 309 -18.59 19.70 15.99
C TRP A 309 -17.22 20.21 16.41
N ARG A 310 -16.63 19.64 17.45
CA ARG A 310 -15.27 19.95 17.91
C ARG A 310 -14.44 18.67 18.03
N LEU A 311 -13.18 18.76 17.64
CA LEU A 311 -12.18 17.73 17.90
C LEU A 311 -11.37 18.15 19.12
N GLU A 312 -11.55 17.45 20.23
CA GLU A 312 -10.72 17.60 21.42
C GLU A 312 -9.52 16.65 21.36
N THR A 313 -8.67 16.63 22.39
CA THR A 313 -7.42 15.85 22.40
C THR A 313 -7.68 14.35 22.22
N ASP A 314 -8.74 13.84 22.82
CA ASP A 314 -9.08 12.42 22.94
C ASP A 314 -10.58 12.11 22.72
N ALA A 315 -11.35 13.09 22.23
CA ALA A 315 -12.75 12.90 21.89
C ALA A 315 -13.19 13.74 20.70
N ILE A 316 -14.23 13.29 20.01
CA ILE A 316 -15.08 14.17 19.22
C ILE A 316 -16.26 14.59 20.09
N VAL A 317 -16.45 15.89 20.21
CA VAL A 317 -17.58 16.47 20.93
C VAL A 317 -18.56 17.03 19.92
N VAL A 318 -19.76 16.48 19.91
CA VAL A 318 -20.88 16.97 19.11
C VAL A 318 -21.90 17.61 20.03
N GLU A 319 -22.10 18.91 19.86
CA GLU A 319 -23.18 19.65 20.51
C GLU A 319 -24.34 19.83 19.52
N GLY A 320 -25.56 19.76 20.05
CA GLY A 320 -26.76 20.00 19.25
C GLY A 320 -27.98 20.31 20.09
N THR A 321 -29.10 20.49 19.41
CA THR A 321 -30.40 20.80 20.01
C THR A 321 -31.38 19.66 19.76
N GLY A 322 -32.23 19.34 20.72
CA GLY A 322 -33.28 18.31 20.61
C GLY A 322 -32.99 17.02 21.40
N PRO A 323 -33.96 16.08 21.41
CA PRO A 323 -33.84 14.86 22.19
C PRO A 323 -32.77 13.92 21.61
N VAL A 324 -32.02 13.25 22.49
CA VAL A 324 -30.98 12.29 22.13
C VAL A 324 -31.12 11.01 22.93
N GLY A 325 -31.31 9.89 22.22
CA GLY A 325 -31.12 8.56 22.78
C GLY A 325 -29.68 8.10 22.55
N VAL A 326 -29.46 7.19 21.61
CA VAL A 326 -28.14 6.69 21.25
C VAL A 326 -27.56 7.55 20.12
N ALA A 327 -26.40 8.17 20.36
CA ALA A 327 -25.67 8.91 19.33
C ALA A 327 -24.54 8.06 18.75
N GLU A 328 -24.47 7.95 17.42
CA GLU A 328 -23.42 7.23 16.68
C GLU A 328 -22.78 8.14 15.62
N LEU A 329 -21.46 8.06 15.46
CA LEU A 329 -20.77 8.54 14.26
C LEU A 329 -20.66 7.40 13.26
N VAL A 330 -21.22 7.56 12.07
CA VAL A 330 -21.31 6.53 11.04
C VAL A 330 -20.55 6.96 9.79
N SER A 331 -19.69 6.08 9.28
CA SER A 331 -19.02 6.23 7.99
C SER A 331 -19.06 4.91 7.20
N PRO A 332 -18.68 4.89 5.91
CA PRO A 332 -18.52 3.66 5.15
C PRO A 332 -17.51 2.67 5.77
N ARG A 333 -16.64 3.16 6.66
CA ARG A 333 -15.54 2.40 7.28
C ARG A 333 -15.87 1.89 8.68
N GLY A 334 -16.84 2.46 9.38
CA GLY A 334 -17.19 2.02 10.72
C GLY A 334 -18.29 2.84 11.39
N ARG A 335 -18.57 2.45 12.65
CA ARG A 335 -19.50 3.16 13.55
C ARG A 335 -18.81 3.38 14.90
N LEU A 336 -19.01 4.53 15.51
CA LEU A 336 -18.62 4.81 16.89
C LEU A 336 -19.84 5.27 17.67
N GLU A 337 -20.14 4.62 18.78
CA GLU A 337 -21.16 5.06 19.72
C GLU A 337 -20.56 6.11 20.67
N ALA A 338 -21.36 7.10 21.06
CA ALA A 338 -20.95 8.10 22.03
C ALA A 338 -20.69 7.42 23.39
N THR A 339 -19.51 7.66 23.95
CA THR A 339 -19.14 7.15 25.28
C THR A 339 -19.82 7.92 26.41
N GLN A 340 -20.19 9.18 26.15
CA GLN A 340 -20.94 9.99 27.10
C GLN A 340 -21.94 10.85 26.35
N ILE A 341 -23.17 10.89 26.85
CA ILE A 341 -24.22 11.78 26.36
C ILE A 341 -24.74 12.55 27.55
N THR A 342 -24.64 13.87 27.52
CA THR A 342 -25.29 14.76 28.48
C THR A 342 -26.36 15.56 27.76
N GLN A 343 -27.56 15.61 28.33
CA GLN A 343 -28.69 16.33 27.75
C GLN A 343 -29.32 17.24 28.82
N ASP A 344 -29.55 18.49 28.46
CA ASP A 344 -30.41 19.43 29.18
C ASP A 344 -31.78 19.55 28.48
N GLU A 345 -32.68 20.41 28.96
CA GLU A 345 -34.05 20.51 28.42
C GLU A 345 -34.11 20.71 26.89
N HIS A 346 -33.08 21.30 26.29
CA HIS A 346 -33.08 21.63 24.87
C HIS A 346 -31.82 21.24 24.10
N ARG A 347 -30.70 20.97 24.78
CA ARG A 347 -29.39 20.75 24.17
C ARG A 347 -28.82 19.42 24.59
N PHE A 348 -27.99 18.86 23.73
CA PHE A 348 -27.20 17.69 24.02
C PHE A 348 -25.73 17.92 23.72
N THR A 349 -24.91 17.13 24.39
CA THR A 349 -23.49 16.97 24.11
C THR A 349 -23.21 15.48 24.05
N ALA A 350 -22.83 15.01 22.88
CA ALA A 350 -22.40 13.64 22.65
C ALA A 350 -20.87 13.63 22.50
N THR A 351 -20.21 12.91 23.39
CA THR A 351 -18.77 12.73 23.41
C THR A 351 -18.46 11.34 22.87
N PHE A 352 -17.71 11.29 21.78
CA PHE A 352 -17.23 10.07 21.17
C PHE A 352 -15.75 9.93 21.52
N ALA A 353 -15.44 9.07 22.49
CA ALA A 353 -14.04 8.74 22.77
C ALA A 353 -13.38 8.28 21.47
N VAL A 354 -12.20 8.83 21.17
CA VAL A 354 -11.58 8.42 19.93
C VAL A 354 -11.15 6.97 20.05
N ALA A 355 -11.56 6.16 19.07
CA ALA A 355 -11.32 4.73 19.09
C ALA A 355 -9.85 4.44 19.44
N HIS A 356 -9.66 3.43 20.28
CA HIS A 356 -8.39 2.74 20.33
C HIS A 356 -8.01 2.42 18.89
N ASP A 357 -6.78 2.76 18.52
CA ASP A 357 -6.19 2.27 17.28
C ASP A 357 -6.54 0.78 17.16
N ARG A 358 -6.90 0.30 15.97
CA ARG A 358 -7.12 -1.14 15.73
C ARG A 358 -5.93 -2.01 16.19
N TRP A 359 -4.78 -1.37 16.36
CA TRP A 359 -3.53 -1.91 16.85
C TRP A 359 -3.36 -1.89 18.39
N GLY A 360 -4.26 -1.26 19.14
CA GLY A 360 -4.28 -1.29 20.61
C GLY A 360 -3.32 -0.31 21.31
N PHE A 361 -2.74 0.65 20.59
CA PHE A 361 -1.62 1.49 21.07
C PHE A 361 -2.01 2.90 21.55
N GLY A 362 -3.22 3.03 22.10
CA GLY A 362 -3.75 4.25 22.71
C GLY A 362 -4.88 4.91 21.91
N SER A 363 -5.42 6.00 22.45
CA SER A 363 -6.47 6.82 21.82
C SER A 363 -5.89 7.55 20.62
N THR A 364 -6.40 7.28 19.42
CA THR A 364 -5.96 7.92 18.17
C THR A 364 -7.07 8.77 17.62
N ALA A 365 -6.80 9.98 17.10
CA ALA A 365 -7.78 10.79 16.35
C ALA A 365 -8.53 9.92 15.29
N LEU A 366 -9.84 10.15 15.07
CA LEU A 366 -10.70 9.21 14.33
C LEU A 366 -10.09 8.89 12.96
N PRO A 367 -10.30 7.66 12.42
CA PRO A 367 -9.90 7.36 11.06
C PRO A 367 -10.46 8.44 10.12
N LEU A 368 -9.67 8.93 9.16
CA LEU A 368 -10.19 9.90 8.20
C LEU A 368 -11.35 9.27 7.43
N ALA A 369 -12.54 9.84 7.59
CA ALA A 369 -13.73 9.50 6.84
C ALA A 369 -14.74 10.64 6.89
N ASP A 370 -15.66 10.64 5.93
CA ASP A 370 -16.89 11.40 6.02
C ASP A 370 -17.79 10.71 7.05
N TYR A 371 -17.96 11.35 8.19
CA TYR A 371 -18.87 10.88 9.23
C TYR A 371 -20.19 11.63 9.11
N ARG A 372 -21.28 10.89 9.28
CA ARG A 372 -22.59 11.46 9.63
C ARG A 372 -22.90 11.08 11.06
N ILE A 373 -23.52 12.00 11.80
CA ILE A 373 -24.09 11.63 13.10
C ILE A 373 -25.44 10.95 12.87
N GLU A 374 -25.66 9.83 13.53
CA GLU A 374 -26.96 9.19 13.65
C GLU A 374 -27.41 9.28 15.11
N ILE A 375 -28.67 9.64 15.34
CA ILE A 375 -29.30 9.56 16.66
C ILE A 375 -30.47 8.60 16.54
N ASP A 376 -30.46 7.57 17.38
CA ASP A 376 -31.41 6.45 17.35
C ASP A 376 -31.50 5.80 15.95
N GLY A 377 -30.34 5.65 15.30
CA GLY A 377 -30.19 5.05 13.96
C GLY A 377 -30.71 5.92 12.82
N ARG A 378 -30.98 7.21 13.06
CA ARG A 378 -31.42 8.16 12.03
C ARG A 378 -30.39 9.26 11.83
N PRO A 379 -30.03 9.59 10.58
CA PRO A 379 -29.09 10.67 10.32
C PRO A 379 -29.65 12.00 10.81
N VAL A 380 -28.83 12.76 11.52
CA VAL A 380 -29.20 14.06 12.07
C VAL A 380 -28.63 15.17 11.19
N PRO A 381 -29.45 16.16 10.79
CA PRO A 381 -28.94 17.27 10.01
C PRO A 381 -27.94 18.11 10.84
N ALA A 382 -26.91 18.63 10.18
CA ALA A 382 -26.03 19.65 10.76
C ALA A 382 -26.53 21.04 10.37
N HIS A 383 -26.34 22.01 11.26
CA HIS A 383 -26.65 23.41 10.96
C HIS A 383 -25.90 23.85 9.70
N ALA A 384 -26.56 24.60 8.81
CA ALA A 384 -26.03 24.92 7.48
C ALA A 384 -24.66 25.65 7.51
N GLU A 385 -24.37 26.35 8.60
CA GLU A 385 -23.09 27.03 8.83
C GLU A 385 -21.92 26.07 9.09
N LEU A 386 -22.17 24.88 9.66
CA LEU A 386 -21.15 23.83 9.81
C LEU A 386 -20.80 23.19 8.46
N VAL A 387 -21.77 23.09 7.54
CA VAL A 387 -21.55 22.56 6.18
C VAL A 387 -20.76 23.55 5.31
N ALA A 388 -20.85 24.86 5.60
CA ALA A 388 -20.14 25.91 4.87
C ALA A 388 -18.70 26.15 5.35
N GLN A 389 -18.37 25.75 6.60
CA GLN A 389 -17.02 25.83 7.17
C GLN A 389 -16.19 24.56 6.93
N ALA A 390 -16.86 23.44 6.67
CA ALA A 390 -16.27 22.16 6.31
C ALA A 390 -15.94 22.05 4.82
#